data_AF-A0A9D1XAZ4-F1
#
_entry.id   AF-A0A9D1XAZ4-F1
#
_cell.length_a   1.000
_cell.length_b   1.000
_cell.length_c   1.000
_cell.angle_alpha   90.00
_cell.angle_beta   90.00
_cell.angle_gamma   90.00
#
_symmetry.space_group_name_H-M   'P 1'
#
loop_
_entity.id
_entity.type
_entity.pdbx_description
1 polymer ?
#
loop_
_entity_poly.entity_id
_entity_poly.type
_entity_poly.pdbx_seq_one_letter_code
_entity_poly.pdbx_strand_id
1 'polypeptide(L)'
;MPVIGATILEKGTTNGTITDFDGNFSLTMASQGTLQISYIGYATQEIAVAGQESFNIKLKEDSEQLQEVVVTGYTTQRKADLTGAISVVSVDELTKQNENNPMKALQGRVPGMNITADGNPSGSTTIRIRGIGTLNNNDPLYIIDGVPTKAGMHELNGNDIESIQVLKDAASASIYGSRAANGVIIITTKKGKEGQLKINFDASISASMYNNKLEVLNAHEYGQAMWQAYVNGGQDPNTNPLGYKYDWGYDSNGYPKLNNISMSRFLDSDNTVPSADTDWF
;
A
#
# COMPACT_ATOMS: atom_id res chain seq x y z
N MET A 1 27.48 34.46 1.94
CA MET A 1 28.44 33.44 2.40
C MET A 1 29.06 32.79 1.18
N PRO A 2 30.35 32.42 1.20
CA PRO A 2 30.94 31.65 0.11
C PRO A 2 30.20 30.32 -0.05
N VAL A 3 30.02 29.88 -1.30
CA VAL A 3 29.34 28.61 -1.62
C VAL A 3 30.40 27.60 -2.01
N ILE A 4 30.56 26.57 -1.18
CA ILE A 4 31.49 25.46 -1.41
C ILE A 4 30.83 24.38 -2.26
N GLY A 5 31.55 23.86 -3.26
CA GLY A 5 31.10 22.73 -4.07
C GLY A 5 30.01 23.05 -5.10
N ALA A 6 29.80 24.32 -5.44
CA ALA A 6 29.07 24.71 -6.64
C ALA A 6 29.80 24.23 -7.91
N THR A 7 29.05 23.63 -8.82
CA THR A 7 29.53 23.14 -10.12
C THR A 7 29.49 24.28 -11.13
N ILE A 8 30.62 24.54 -11.78
CA ILE A 8 30.77 25.53 -12.85
C ILE A 8 31.15 24.78 -14.13
N LEU A 9 30.33 24.90 -15.16
CA LEU A 9 30.50 24.20 -16.43
C LEU A 9 30.49 25.20 -17.59
N GLU A 10 31.34 24.98 -18.59
CA GLU A 10 31.19 25.63 -19.88
C GLU A 10 30.00 25.00 -20.64
N LYS A 11 29.00 25.83 -20.95
CA LYS A 11 27.74 25.36 -21.55
C LYS A 11 27.99 24.69 -22.90
N GLY A 12 27.55 23.44 -23.02
CA GLY A 12 27.68 22.63 -24.24
C GLY A 12 28.95 21.79 -24.31
N THR A 13 29.80 21.83 -23.28
CA THR A 13 31.00 20.97 -23.17
C THR A 13 30.98 20.21 -21.84
N THR A 14 31.94 19.29 -21.68
CA THR A 14 32.21 18.61 -20.40
C THR A 14 33.29 19.34 -19.57
N ASN A 15 33.71 20.52 -20.02
CA ASN A 15 34.75 21.31 -19.38
C ASN A 15 34.15 22.07 -18.19
N GLY A 16 34.54 21.71 -16.98
CA GLY A 16 33.99 22.30 -15.77
C GLY A 16 34.89 22.11 -14.56
N THR A 17 34.58 22.85 -13.50
CA THR A 17 35.29 22.86 -12.22
C THR A 17 34.30 23.00 -11.07
N ILE A 18 34.79 22.83 -9.84
CA ILE A 18 34.01 23.03 -8.62
C ILE A 18 34.64 24.15 -7.78
N THR A 19 33.81 24.85 -7.01
CA THR A 19 34.29 25.87 -6.05
C THR A 19 34.98 25.23 -4.85
N ASP A 20 36.03 25.89 -4.37
CA ASP A 20 36.76 25.50 -3.16
C ASP A 20 36.03 25.91 -1.86
N PHE A 21 36.68 25.69 -0.70
CA PHE A 21 36.13 26.01 0.62
C PHE A 21 35.80 27.50 0.82
N ASP A 22 36.49 28.39 0.09
CA ASP A 22 36.31 29.83 0.15
C ASP A 22 35.41 30.35 -0.99
N GLY A 23 34.87 29.46 -1.83
CA GLY A 23 33.98 29.78 -2.95
C GLY A 23 34.72 30.24 -4.22
N ASN A 24 36.04 30.09 -4.29
CA ASN A 24 36.81 30.45 -5.48
C ASN A 24 36.82 29.30 -6.50
N PHE A 25 36.99 29.64 -7.76
CA PHE A 25 37.11 28.68 -8.85
C PHE A 25 38.06 29.17 -9.94
N SER A 26 38.62 28.24 -10.69
CA SER A 26 39.44 28.52 -11.88
C SER A 26 39.07 27.54 -12.99
N LEU A 27 38.72 28.06 -14.16
CA LEU A 27 38.33 27.28 -15.33
C LEU A 27 38.96 27.89 -16.58
N THR A 28 39.67 27.08 -17.35
CA THR A 28 40.23 27.50 -18.64
C THR A 28 39.23 27.18 -19.75
N MET A 29 38.76 28.19 -20.46
CA MET A 29 37.77 28.04 -21.54
C MET A 29 37.94 29.09 -22.64
N ALA A 30 37.18 28.97 -23.74
CA ALA A 30 37.23 29.95 -24.83
C ALA A 30 36.66 31.30 -24.41
N SER A 31 37.23 32.39 -24.95
CA SER A 31 36.92 33.78 -24.56
C SER A 31 35.47 34.23 -24.83
N GLN A 32 34.67 33.42 -25.55
CA GLN A 32 33.29 33.71 -25.94
C GLN A 32 32.29 32.62 -25.49
N GLY A 33 32.62 31.84 -24.45
CA GLY A 33 31.71 30.83 -23.90
C GLY A 33 30.69 31.37 -22.89
N THR A 34 29.75 30.51 -22.49
CA THR A 34 28.79 30.77 -21.40
C THR A 34 29.10 29.84 -20.24
N LEU A 35 29.25 30.39 -19.04
CA LEU A 35 29.37 29.64 -17.79
C LEU A 35 27.97 29.28 -17.30
N GLN A 36 27.77 28.00 -16.99
CA GLN A 36 26.61 27.47 -16.30
C GLN A 36 27.01 27.10 -14.89
N ILE A 37 26.39 27.74 -13.89
CA ILE A 37 26.66 27.51 -12.49
C ILE A 37 25.44 26.86 -11.85
N SER A 38 25.65 25.73 -11.20
CA SER A 38 24.61 24.97 -10.52
C SER A 38 25.08 24.54 -9.13
N TYR A 39 24.15 24.59 -8.17
CA TYR A 39 24.39 24.12 -6.82
C TYR A 39 23.07 23.66 -6.20
N ILE A 40 23.12 22.64 -5.35
CA ILE A 40 21.91 22.06 -4.75
C ILE A 40 21.20 23.13 -3.91
N GLY A 41 19.92 23.39 -4.21
CA GLY A 41 19.12 24.41 -3.54
C GLY A 41 19.24 25.83 -4.12
N TYR A 42 19.91 26.01 -5.26
CA TYR A 42 20.08 27.29 -5.94
C TYR A 42 19.72 27.20 -7.43
N ALA A 43 19.12 28.26 -7.97
CA ALA A 43 18.69 28.28 -9.35
C ALA A 43 19.92 28.30 -10.26
N THR A 44 19.92 27.44 -11.30
CA THR A 44 20.99 27.39 -12.29
C THR A 44 21.11 28.75 -12.98
N GLN A 45 22.30 29.35 -12.94
CA GLN A 45 22.58 30.64 -13.58
C GLN A 45 23.50 30.45 -14.78
N GLU A 46 23.19 31.18 -15.86
CA GLU A 46 24.02 31.24 -17.06
C GLU A 46 24.60 32.63 -17.22
N ILE A 47 25.93 32.72 -17.37
CA ILE A 47 26.66 33.98 -17.47
C ILE A 47 27.57 33.91 -18.68
N ALA A 48 27.39 34.84 -19.63
CA ALA A 48 28.29 34.96 -20.77
C ALA A 48 29.66 35.50 -20.30
N VAL A 49 30.75 34.82 -20.69
CA VAL A 49 32.10 35.21 -20.27
C VAL A 49 32.52 36.53 -20.93
N ALA A 50 32.16 36.73 -22.21
CA ALA A 50 32.37 37.97 -22.96
C ALA A 50 33.78 38.60 -22.80
N GLY A 51 34.82 37.77 -22.63
CA GLY A 51 36.21 38.21 -22.43
C GLY A 51 36.59 38.70 -21.03
N GLN A 52 35.74 38.53 -20.01
CA GLN A 52 36.08 38.83 -18.61
C GLN A 52 36.81 37.66 -17.95
N GLU A 53 37.85 37.97 -17.18
CA GLU A 53 38.69 36.97 -16.48
C GLU A 53 38.26 36.72 -15.03
N SER A 54 37.44 37.62 -14.45
CA SER A 54 37.00 37.52 -13.06
C SER A 54 35.50 37.75 -12.92
N PHE A 55 34.81 36.82 -12.25
CA PHE A 55 33.38 36.90 -11.99
C PHE A 55 33.10 36.84 -10.48
N ASN A 56 32.20 37.70 -10.02
CA ASN A 56 31.59 37.57 -8.70
C ASN A 56 30.11 37.22 -8.89
N ILE A 57 29.77 35.96 -8.62
CA ILE A 57 28.46 35.39 -8.95
C ILE A 57 27.69 35.18 -7.66
N LYS A 58 26.60 35.94 -7.51
CA LYS A 58 25.68 35.74 -6.39
C LYS A 58 24.58 34.76 -6.82
N LEU A 59 24.69 33.53 -6.34
CA LEU A 59 23.64 32.53 -6.55
C LEU A 59 22.33 33.01 -5.91
N LYS A 60 21.24 32.79 -6.63
CA LYS A 60 19.89 33.02 -6.15
C LYS A 60 19.39 31.69 -5.61
N GLU A 61 18.98 31.68 -4.35
CA GLU A 61 18.34 30.51 -3.76
C GLU A 61 17.18 30.07 -4.66
N ASP A 62 17.13 28.77 -4.91
CA ASP A 62 16.00 28.19 -5.61
C ASP A 62 14.89 28.01 -4.58
N SER A 63 14.03 29.02 -4.45
CA SER A 63 12.84 28.90 -3.62
C SER A 63 11.79 27.98 -4.24
N GLU A 64 12.05 27.39 -5.43
CA GLU A 64 11.36 26.19 -5.90
C GLU A 64 11.92 24.94 -5.21
N GLN A 65 12.01 24.97 -3.87
CA GLN A 65 11.62 23.76 -3.16
C GLN A 65 10.23 23.43 -3.66
N LEU A 66 10.10 22.36 -4.45
CA LEU A 66 8.84 21.81 -4.96
C LEU A 66 7.75 22.06 -3.93
N GLN A 67 6.99 23.14 -4.12
CA GLN A 67 5.93 23.49 -3.20
C GLN A 67 4.88 22.44 -3.49
N GLU A 68 4.86 21.40 -2.68
CA GLU A 68 3.85 20.36 -2.80
C GLU A 68 2.53 21.04 -2.49
N VAL A 69 1.81 21.39 -3.56
CA VAL A 69 0.54 22.07 -3.50
C VAL A 69 -0.50 21.01 -3.22
N VAL A 70 -1.17 21.15 -2.09
CA VAL A 70 -2.16 20.22 -1.58
C VAL A 70 -3.54 20.81 -1.88
N VAL A 71 -4.42 20.01 -2.49
CA VAL A 71 -5.78 20.44 -2.86
C VAL A 71 -6.72 20.22 -1.67
N THR A 72 -6.91 21.24 -0.85
CA THR A 72 -7.88 21.20 0.25
C THR A 72 -9.14 21.94 -0.15
N GLY A 73 -10.26 21.24 -0.34
CA GLY A 73 -11.49 21.91 -0.76
C GLY A 73 -11.48 22.21 -2.26
N TYR A 74 -11.76 23.48 -2.56
CA TYR A 74 -11.69 24.09 -3.88
C TYR A 74 -10.43 24.95 -4.07
N THR A 75 -9.56 24.99 -3.06
CA THR A 75 -8.37 25.84 -3.04
C THR A 75 -7.11 24.99 -2.93
N THR A 76 -6.07 25.43 -3.60
CA THR A 76 -4.72 24.88 -3.48
C THR A 76 -3.97 25.60 -2.37
N GLN A 77 -3.45 24.86 -1.39
CA GLN A 77 -2.67 25.41 -0.29
C GLN A 77 -1.31 24.72 -0.21
N ARG A 78 -0.29 25.43 0.26
CA ARG A 78 1.03 24.83 0.47
C ARG A 78 0.96 23.88 1.65
N LYS A 79 1.61 22.70 1.53
CA LYS A 79 1.67 21.69 2.61
C LYS A 79 2.11 22.26 3.96
N ALA A 80 3.02 23.25 3.96
CA ALA A 80 3.55 23.89 5.16
C ALA A 80 2.53 24.80 5.88
N ASP A 81 1.51 25.29 5.18
CA ASP A 81 0.53 26.23 5.72
C ASP A 81 -0.74 25.53 6.26
N LEU A 82 -0.76 24.19 6.29
CA LEU A 82 -1.90 23.40 6.74
C LEU A 82 -1.99 23.36 8.26
N THR A 83 -3.09 23.89 8.79
CA THR A 83 -3.36 23.98 10.25
C THR A 83 -4.24 22.84 10.80
N GLY A 84 -4.81 21.98 9.95
CA GLY A 84 -5.65 20.84 10.34
C GLY A 84 -4.96 19.48 10.18
N ALA A 85 -5.50 18.40 10.78
CA ALA A 85 -4.96 17.05 10.62
C ALA A 85 -5.28 16.47 9.23
N ILE A 86 -4.45 16.86 8.28
CA ILE A 86 -4.47 16.38 6.90
C ILE A 86 -3.29 15.42 6.72
N SER A 87 -3.58 14.22 6.22
CA SER A 87 -2.54 13.26 5.85
C SER A 87 -2.46 13.19 4.34
N VAL A 88 -1.31 13.58 3.80
CA VAL A 88 -1.01 13.48 2.37
C VAL A 88 -0.23 12.18 2.15
N VAL A 89 -0.71 11.35 1.23
CA VAL A 89 -0.02 10.12 0.83
C VAL A 89 0.41 10.27 -0.63
N SER A 90 1.70 10.09 -0.86
CA SER A 90 2.31 10.13 -2.20
C SER A 90 2.04 8.83 -2.97
N VAL A 91 1.97 8.93 -4.30
CA VAL A 91 1.61 7.80 -5.18
C VAL A 91 2.73 6.79 -5.35
N ASP A 92 3.99 7.19 -5.18
CA ASP A 92 5.16 6.29 -5.27
C ASP A 92 5.06 5.12 -4.29
N GLU A 93 4.28 5.32 -3.24
CA GLU A 93 3.97 4.33 -2.24
C GLU A 93 2.81 3.42 -2.66
N LEU A 94 1.81 3.96 -3.37
CA LEU A 94 0.67 3.21 -3.89
C LEU A 94 1.07 2.29 -5.04
N THR A 95 1.90 2.76 -5.97
CA THR A 95 2.33 1.99 -7.15
C THR A 95 3.20 0.79 -6.81
N LYS A 96 3.84 0.77 -5.64
CA LYS A 96 4.59 -0.39 -5.14
C LYS A 96 3.68 -1.56 -4.75
N GLN A 97 2.41 -1.29 -4.46
CA GLN A 97 1.41 -2.32 -4.20
C GLN A 97 0.57 -2.52 -5.44
N ASN A 98 0.75 -3.67 -6.10
CA ASN A 98 -0.07 -4.06 -7.25
C ASN A 98 -1.44 -4.55 -6.75
N GLU A 99 -2.28 -3.61 -6.34
CA GLU A 99 -3.64 -3.85 -5.86
C GLU A 99 -4.63 -3.11 -6.74
N ASN A 100 -5.76 -3.75 -7.08
CA ASN A 100 -6.78 -3.14 -7.91
C ASN A 100 -7.42 -1.90 -7.26
N ASN A 101 -7.56 -1.92 -5.92
CA ASN A 101 -8.16 -0.81 -5.19
C ASN A 101 -7.08 0.06 -4.52
N PRO A 102 -6.94 1.35 -4.90
CA PRO A 102 -5.95 2.24 -4.31
C PRO A 102 -6.15 2.45 -2.80
N MET A 103 -7.38 2.27 -2.28
CA MET A 103 -7.64 2.35 -0.85
C MET A 103 -7.03 1.18 -0.07
N LYS A 104 -6.93 -0.01 -0.67
CA LYS A 104 -6.28 -1.15 -0.02
C LYS A 104 -4.78 -0.90 0.12
N ALA A 105 -4.17 -0.28 -0.88
CA ALA A 105 -2.76 0.11 -0.85
C ALA A 105 -2.44 1.19 0.21
N LEU A 106 -3.44 1.94 0.70
CA LEU A 106 -3.30 2.89 1.81
C LEU A 106 -3.31 2.23 3.20
N GLN A 107 -3.55 0.91 3.29
CA GLN A 107 -3.65 0.21 4.55
C GLN A 107 -2.34 0.36 5.36
N GLY A 108 -2.48 0.89 6.58
CA GLY A 108 -1.34 1.13 7.48
C GLY A 108 -0.49 2.37 7.18
N ARG A 109 -0.74 3.09 6.08
CA ARG A 109 0.04 4.29 5.71
C ARG A 109 -0.47 5.58 6.33
N VAL A 110 -1.76 5.62 6.68
CA VAL A 110 -2.39 6.79 7.30
C VAL A 110 -2.71 6.53 8.76
N PRO A 111 -2.10 7.27 9.71
CA PRO A 111 -2.38 7.08 11.12
C PRO A 111 -3.81 7.52 11.46
N GLY A 112 -4.49 6.67 12.23
CA GLY A 112 -5.89 6.86 12.61
C GLY A 112 -6.88 6.50 11.50
N MET A 113 -6.46 5.82 10.44
CA MET A 113 -7.35 5.25 9.43
C MET A 113 -7.26 3.72 9.50
N ASN A 114 -8.40 3.07 9.74
CA ASN A 114 -8.50 1.62 9.70
C ASN A 114 -9.11 1.21 8.36
N ILE A 115 -8.37 0.38 7.61
CA ILE A 115 -8.82 -0.22 6.36
C ILE A 115 -8.86 -1.72 6.58
N THR A 116 -10.04 -2.30 6.39
CA THR A 116 -10.25 -3.76 6.41
C THR A 116 -10.64 -4.22 5.02
N ALA A 117 -10.04 -5.30 4.55
CA ALA A 117 -10.25 -5.87 3.23
C ALA A 117 -10.12 -7.40 3.30
N ASP A 118 -10.75 -8.08 2.34
CA ASP A 118 -10.67 -9.53 2.20
C ASP A 118 -9.92 -9.91 0.90
N GLY A 119 -9.77 -11.21 0.65
CA GLY A 119 -9.18 -11.76 -0.59
C GLY A 119 -10.10 -11.69 -1.81
N ASN A 120 -11.14 -10.85 -1.79
CA ASN A 120 -12.06 -10.70 -2.92
C ASN A 120 -11.34 -10.07 -4.13
N PRO A 121 -11.40 -10.68 -5.33
CA PRO A 121 -10.76 -10.13 -6.54
C PRO A 121 -11.21 -8.70 -6.90
N SER A 122 -12.43 -8.30 -6.54
CA SER A 122 -12.92 -6.93 -6.75
C SER A 122 -12.17 -5.91 -5.90
N GLY A 123 -11.55 -6.33 -4.79
CA GLY A 123 -10.77 -5.45 -3.92
C GLY A 123 -11.61 -4.48 -3.10
N SER A 124 -12.87 -4.83 -2.78
CA SER A 124 -13.71 -4.03 -1.87
C SER A 124 -13.04 -3.84 -0.51
N THR A 125 -13.10 -2.61 0.01
CA THR A 125 -12.51 -2.25 1.30
C THR A 125 -13.51 -1.51 2.17
N THR A 126 -13.44 -1.75 3.48
CA THR A 126 -14.16 -0.97 4.49
C THR A 126 -13.18 0.00 5.12
N ILE A 127 -13.49 1.30 5.08
CA ILE A 127 -12.61 2.37 5.57
C ILE A 127 -13.26 3.09 6.75
N ARG A 128 -12.50 3.30 7.81
CA ARG A 128 -12.93 4.03 9.02
C ARG A 128 -11.87 5.04 9.40
N ILE A 129 -12.23 6.32 9.43
CA ILE A 129 -11.32 7.41 9.82
C ILE A 129 -11.61 7.78 11.27
N ARG A 130 -10.59 7.69 12.13
CA ARG A 130 -10.63 7.92 13.58
C ARG A 130 -11.63 7.05 14.34
N GLY A 131 -11.82 5.82 13.87
CA GLY A 131 -12.70 4.84 14.51
C GLY A 131 -14.16 4.98 14.08
N ILE A 132 -15.07 4.56 14.96
CA ILE A 132 -16.52 4.53 14.69
C ILE A 132 -17.14 5.82 15.23
N GLY A 133 -17.46 6.75 14.33
CA GLY A 133 -18.08 8.04 14.69
C GLY A 133 -19.61 8.01 14.81
N THR A 134 -20.27 7.05 14.17
CA THR A 134 -21.73 6.89 14.19
C THR A 134 -22.11 5.41 14.27
N LEU A 135 -23.30 5.13 14.82
CA LEU A 135 -23.85 3.76 14.93
C LEU A 135 -24.43 3.24 13.60
N ASN A 136 -24.68 4.13 12.64
CA ASN A 136 -25.22 3.80 11.32
C ASN A 136 -24.08 3.80 10.29
N ASN A 137 -24.35 4.24 9.05
CA ASN A 137 -23.33 4.35 8.01
C ASN A 137 -22.25 5.37 8.42
N ASN A 138 -21.01 4.89 8.50
CA ASN A 138 -19.82 5.63 8.85
C ASN A 138 -18.75 5.65 7.74
N ASP A 139 -19.13 5.34 6.50
CA ASP A 139 -18.24 5.44 5.34
C ASP A 139 -17.79 6.90 5.14
N PRO A 140 -16.51 7.11 4.77
CA PRO A 140 -16.00 8.44 4.46
C PRO A 140 -16.58 8.96 3.13
N LEU A 141 -16.50 10.27 2.93
CA LEU A 141 -16.83 10.88 1.64
C LEU A 141 -15.59 10.88 0.75
N TYR A 142 -15.72 10.42 -0.49
CA TYR A 142 -14.66 10.52 -1.49
C TYR A 142 -14.90 11.71 -2.40
N ILE A 143 -13.81 12.37 -2.80
CA ILE A 143 -13.85 13.49 -3.73
C ILE A 143 -12.81 13.23 -4.81
N ILE A 144 -13.26 13.03 -6.03
CA ILE A 144 -12.40 12.73 -7.18
C ILE A 144 -12.43 13.96 -8.08
N ASP A 145 -11.29 14.65 -8.20
CA ASP A 145 -11.16 15.89 -8.99
C ASP A 145 -12.26 16.93 -8.71
N GLY A 146 -12.70 17.01 -7.45
CA GLY A 146 -13.74 17.95 -6.99
C GLY A 146 -15.18 17.41 -7.05
N VAL A 147 -15.42 16.25 -7.65
CA VAL A 147 -16.75 15.62 -7.68
C VAL A 147 -16.90 14.64 -6.51
N PRO A 148 -17.89 14.84 -5.62
CA PRO A 148 -18.10 13.96 -4.48
C PRO A 148 -18.79 12.66 -4.89
N THR A 149 -18.21 11.52 -4.48
CA THR A 149 -18.81 10.19 -4.61
C THR A 149 -18.75 9.44 -3.28
N LYS A 150 -19.65 8.47 -3.11
CA LYS A 150 -19.66 7.55 -1.94
C LYS A 150 -19.35 6.11 -2.32
N ALA A 151 -19.24 5.80 -3.62
CA ALA A 151 -19.04 4.46 -4.15
C ALA A 151 -18.10 4.49 -5.37
N GLY A 152 -17.69 3.30 -5.83
CA GLY A 152 -16.93 3.15 -7.08
C GLY A 152 -15.41 3.25 -6.95
N MET A 153 -14.85 3.19 -5.73
CA MET A 153 -13.40 3.35 -5.55
C MET A 153 -12.57 2.19 -6.13
N HIS A 154 -13.17 1.01 -6.27
CA HIS A 154 -12.56 -0.17 -6.87
C HIS A 154 -12.63 -0.16 -8.42
N GLU A 155 -13.33 0.80 -9.00
CA GLU A 155 -13.45 1.00 -10.45
C GLU A 155 -12.43 2.05 -10.96
N LEU A 156 -11.79 2.78 -10.04
CA LEU A 156 -10.76 3.75 -10.37
C LEU A 156 -9.42 3.05 -10.57
N ASN A 157 -8.77 3.39 -11.68
CA ASN A 157 -7.40 2.97 -11.93
C ASN A 157 -6.44 3.72 -10.99
N GLY A 158 -5.78 3.00 -10.09
CA GLY A 158 -4.80 3.56 -9.16
C GLY A 158 -3.61 4.24 -9.85
N ASN A 159 -3.29 3.85 -11.09
CA ASN A 159 -2.18 4.43 -11.85
C ASN A 159 -2.46 5.86 -12.31
N ASP A 160 -3.72 6.27 -12.38
CA ASP A 160 -4.12 7.62 -12.81
C ASP A 160 -4.15 8.61 -11.63
N ILE A 161 -3.86 8.16 -10.41
CA ILE A 161 -3.86 9.00 -9.20
C ILE A 161 -2.55 9.79 -9.11
N GLU A 162 -2.64 11.09 -8.85
CA GLU A 162 -1.50 11.99 -8.57
C GLU A 162 -1.27 12.21 -7.08
N SER A 163 -2.34 12.27 -6.29
CA SER A 163 -2.21 12.36 -4.83
C SER A 163 -3.50 11.92 -4.14
N ILE A 164 -3.33 11.39 -2.92
CA ILE A 164 -4.45 11.13 -2.01
C ILE A 164 -4.25 11.94 -0.75
N GLN A 165 -5.28 12.68 -0.37
CA GLN A 165 -5.28 13.49 0.83
C GLN A 165 -6.45 13.08 1.71
N VAL A 166 -6.16 12.81 2.97
CA VAL A 166 -7.15 12.38 3.95
C VAL A 166 -7.35 13.50 4.95
N LEU A 167 -8.53 14.11 4.93
CA LEU A 167 -8.99 15.08 5.92
C LEU A 167 -9.61 14.33 7.09
N LYS A 168 -8.89 14.31 8.22
CA LYS A 168 -9.29 13.54 9.41
C LYS A 168 -10.06 14.36 10.43
N ASP A 169 -9.97 15.69 10.34
CA ASP A 169 -10.64 16.61 11.26
C ASP A 169 -11.90 17.20 10.67
N ALA A 170 -12.91 17.38 11.53
CA ALA A 170 -14.14 18.09 11.21
C ALA A 170 -13.88 19.54 10.76
N ALA A 171 -12.88 20.23 11.34
CA ALA A 171 -12.54 21.60 10.94
C ALA A 171 -12.04 21.65 9.48
N SER A 172 -11.11 20.77 9.11
CA SER A 172 -10.58 20.70 7.74
C SER A 172 -11.61 20.17 6.73
N ALA A 173 -12.49 19.27 7.16
CA ALA A 173 -13.48 18.63 6.31
C ALA A 173 -14.80 19.44 6.20
N SER A 174 -15.02 20.42 7.08
CA SER A 174 -16.24 21.24 7.15
C SER A 174 -16.60 21.95 5.84
N ILE A 175 -15.59 22.26 5.01
CA ILE A 175 -15.76 22.84 3.68
C ILE A 175 -16.63 21.96 2.77
N TYR A 176 -16.61 20.65 2.97
CA TYR A 176 -17.39 19.69 2.18
C TYR A 176 -18.77 19.36 2.80
N GLY A 177 -19.16 20.10 3.85
CA GLY A 177 -20.49 20.07 4.44
C GLY A 177 -20.75 18.89 5.40
N SER A 178 -22.03 18.69 5.75
CA SER A 178 -22.44 17.70 6.76
C SER A 178 -22.09 16.24 6.41
N ARG A 179 -21.90 15.94 5.12
CA ARG A 179 -21.50 14.60 4.64
C ARG A 179 -20.05 14.25 4.97
N ALA A 180 -19.26 15.23 5.38
CA ALA A 180 -17.85 15.10 5.75
C ALA A 180 -17.61 14.70 7.21
N ALA A 181 -18.67 14.42 7.98
CA ALA A 181 -18.59 14.08 9.40
C ALA A 181 -17.74 12.84 9.70
N ASN A 182 -17.66 11.89 8.76
CA ASN A 182 -16.87 10.67 8.87
C ASN A 182 -15.45 10.82 8.27
N GLY A 183 -15.03 12.05 7.94
CA GLY A 183 -13.80 12.35 7.22
C GLY A 183 -13.99 12.36 5.70
N VAL A 184 -13.01 12.97 5.01
CA VAL A 184 -13.04 13.14 3.55
C VAL A 184 -11.72 12.65 2.96
N ILE A 185 -11.80 11.87 1.89
CA ILE A 185 -10.66 11.42 1.11
C ILE A 185 -10.72 12.12 -0.24
N ILE A 186 -9.75 12.99 -0.49
CA ILE A 186 -9.60 13.74 -1.74
C ILE A 186 -8.59 12.99 -2.60
N ILE A 187 -8.98 12.74 -3.83
CA ILE A 187 -8.19 12.07 -4.85
C ILE A 187 -8.05 13.04 -6.02
N THR A 188 -6.82 13.34 -6.37
CA THR A 188 -6.49 14.14 -7.56
C THR A 188 -5.90 13.22 -8.61
N THR A 189 -6.40 13.29 -9.85
CA THR A 189 -5.86 12.51 -10.97
C THR A 189 -4.71 13.23 -11.68
N LYS A 190 -3.83 12.47 -12.32
CA LYS A 190 -2.70 12.98 -13.09
C LYS A 190 -3.18 13.81 -14.25
N LYS A 191 -2.59 15.00 -14.42
CA LYS A 191 -2.80 15.89 -15.57
C LYS A 191 -1.52 15.99 -16.41
N GLY A 192 -1.69 16.26 -17.70
CA GLY A 192 -0.56 16.48 -18.60
C GLY A 192 0.29 17.68 -18.14
N LYS A 193 1.61 17.50 -18.10
CA LYS A 193 2.56 18.58 -17.77
C LYS A 193 3.04 19.25 -19.06
N GLU A 194 3.10 20.58 -19.06
CA GLU A 194 3.59 21.33 -20.22
C GLU A 194 5.06 20.96 -20.55
N GLY A 195 5.37 20.85 -21.83
CA GLY A 195 6.76 20.78 -22.34
C GLY A 195 7.42 19.40 -22.38
N GLN A 196 6.83 18.32 -21.86
CA GLN A 196 7.41 16.97 -21.94
C GLN A 196 6.36 15.90 -22.21
N LEU A 197 6.42 15.26 -23.38
CA LEU A 197 5.68 14.02 -23.66
C LEU A 197 6.39 12.86 -22.94
N LYS A 198 5.74 12.28 -21.94
CA LYS A 198 6.20 11.07 -21.26
C LYS A 198 5.20 9.95 -21.50
N ILE A 199 5.69 8.84 -22.03
CA ILE A 199 4.90 7.63 -22.28
C ILE A 199 5.45 6.54 -21.38
N ASN A 200 4.60 5.99 -20.53
CA ASN A 200 4.91 4.91 -19.62
C ASN A 200 4.08 3.69 -20.02
N PHE A 201 4.71 2.50 -19.99
CA PHE A 201 4.05 1.23 -20.28
C PHE A 201 4.40 0.24 -19.18
N ASP A 202 3.37 -0.35 -18.58
CA ASP A 202 3.47 -1.26 -17.46
C ASP A 202 2.76 -2.58 -17.80
N ALA A 203 3.40 -3.71 -17.50
CA ALA A 203 2.83 -5.04 -17.70
C ALA A 203 3.18 -5.94 -16.51
N SER A 204 2.20 -6.68 -15.99
CA SER A 204 2.39 -7.59 -14.87
C SER A 204 1.68 -8.91 -15.11
N ILE A 205 2.34 -10.02 -14.76
CA ILE A 205 1.75 -11.36 -14.65
C ILE A 205 1.85 -11.81 -13.20
N SER A 206 0.78 -12.39 -12.65
CA SER A 206 0.75 -12.82 -11.25
C SER A 206 -0.05 -14.10 -11.10
N ALA A 207 0.36 -14.95 -10.16
CA ALA A 207 -0.33 -16.17 -9.78
C ALA A 207 -0.67 -16.10 -8.29
N SER A 208 -1.93 -16.35 -7.94
CA SER A 208 -2.37 -16.40 -6.55
C SER A 208 -2.31 -17.84 -6.05
N MET A 209 -1.59 -18.07 -4.95
CA MET A 209 -1.54 -19.37 -4.26
C MET A 209 -2.30 -19.30 -2.95
N TYR A 210 -2.99 -20.38 -2.60
CA TYR A 210 -3.70 -20.48 -1.34
C TYR A 210 -2.70 -20.82 -0.22
N ASN A 211 -2.61 -19.96 0.80
CA ASN A 211 -1.62 -20.10 1.88
C ASN A 211 -2.24 -20.37 3.24
N ASN A 212 -3.48 -19.94 3.48
CA ASN A 212 -4.13 -20.04 4.78
C ASN A 212 -5.16 -21.18 4.79
N LYS A 213 -4.68 -22.43 4.69
CA LYS A 213 -5.53 -23.63 4.86
C LYS A 213 -5.75 -23.85 6.35
N LEU A 214 -7.02 -24.01 6.75
CA LEU A 214 -7.33 -24.48 8.09
C LEU A 214 -6.93 -25.96 8.17
N GLU A 215 -6.13 -26.31 9.17
CA GLU A 215 -5.84 -27.71 9.48
C GLU A 215 -7.12 -28.36 10.02
N VAL A 216 -7.69 -29.24 9.21
CA VAL A 216 -8.87 -30.03 9.55
C VAL A 216 -8.47 -31.49 9.69
N LEU A 217 -9.21 -32.22 10.53
CA LEU A 217 -8.92 -33.62 10.78
C LEU A 217 -9.08 -34.45 9.50
N ASN A 218 -8.09 -35.27 9.19
CA ASN A 218 -8.24 -36.33 8.17
C ASN A 218 -9.12 -37.48 8.70
N ALA A 219 -9.47 -38.45 7.84
CA ALA A 219 -10.39 -39.54 8.23
C ALA A 219 -9.86 -40.40 9.39
N HIS A 220 -8.54 -40.53 9.53
CA HIS A 220 -7.92 -41.26 10.63
C HIS A 220 -7.98 -40.45 11.94
N GLU A 221 -7.62 -39.18 11.91
CA GLU A 221 -7.68 -38.25 13.05
C GLU A 221 -9.12 -38.05 13.54
N TYR A 222 -10.08 -37.97 12.61
CA TYR A 222 -11.50 -37.96 12.96
C TYR A 222 -11.90 -39.26 13.69
N GLY A 223 -11.44 -40.41 13.18
CA GLY A 223 -11.63 -41.70 13.83
C GLY A 223 -11.03 -41.75 15.24
N GLN A 224 -9.83 -41.20 15.44
CA GLN A 224 -9.17 -41.10 16.75
C GLN A 224 -9.95 -40.21 17.72
N ALA A 225 -10.38 -39.04 17.26
CA ALA A 225 -11.17 -38.10 18.06
C ALA A 225 -12.52 -38.72 18.47
N MET A 226 -13.16 -39.45 17.56
CA MET A 226 -14.38 -40.18 17.87
C MET A 226 -14.13 -41.29 18.90
N TRP A 227 -13.09 -42.11 18.72
CA TRP A 227 -12.72 -43.13 19.71
C TRP A 227 -12.51 -42.53 21.10
N GLN A 228 -11.74 -41.44 21.19
CA GLN A 228 -11.48 -40.76 22.44
C GLN A 228 -12.79 -40.28 23.12
N ALA A 229 -13.75 -39.79 22.34
CA ALA A 229 -15.05 -39.35 22.85
C ALA A 229 -15.88 -40.51 23.41
N TYR A 230 -15.97 -41.65 22.70
CA TYR A 230 -16.72 -42.83 23.17
C TYR A 230 -16.12 -43.42 24.45
N VAL A 231 -14.79 -43.57 24.48
CA VAL A 231 -14.07 -44.07 25.64
C VAL A 231 -14.22 -43.15 26.84
N ASN A 232 -14.11 -41.82 26.65
CA ASN A 232 -14.35 -40.84 27.72
C ASN A 232 -15.81 -40.87 28.22
N GLY A 233 -16.76 -41.22 27.35
CA GLY A 233 -18.16 -41.42 27.69
C GLY A 233 -18.47 -42.78 28.34
N GLY A 234 -17.48 -43.67 28.48
CA GLY A 234 -17.67 -45.02 29.02
C GLY A 234 -18.47 -45.96 28.11
N GLN A 235 -18.57 -45.63 26.81
CA GLN A 235 -19.25 -46.43 25.80
C GLN A 235 -18.24 -47.22 24.97
N ASP A 236 -18.65 -48.36 24.42
CA ASP A 236 -17.82 -49.10 23.47
C ASP A 236 -17.75 -48.32 22.15
N PRO A 237 -16.55 -47.85 21.71
CA PRO A 237 -16.41 -47.12 20.47
C PRO A 237 -16.82 -47.93 19.23
N ASN A 238 -16.90 -49.26 19.29
CA ASN A 238 -17.35 -50.09 18.17
C ASN A 238 -18.87 -50.09 17.96
N THR A 239 -19.66 -49.44 18.82
CA THR A 239 -21.10 -49.23 18.59
C THR A 239 -21.39 -47.98 17.74
N ASN A 240 -20.35 -47.35 17.18
CA ASN A 240 -20.52 -46.18 16.34
C ASN A 240 -21.33 -46.50 15.06
N PRO A 241 -22.20 -45.59 14.59
CA PRO A 241 -22.99 -45.80 13.38
C PRO A 241 -22.23 -45.56 12.08
N LEU A 242 -20.96 -45.14 12.15
CA LEU A 242 -20.17 -44.67 11.01
C LEU A 242 -19.29 -45.77 10.39
N GLY A 243 -19.32 -46.99 10.92
CA GLY A 243 -18.58 -48.14 10.37
C GLY A 243 -17.08 -48.13 10.69
N TYR A 244 -16.62 -47.26 11.59
CA TYR A 244 -15.27 -47.35 12.13
C TYR A 244 -15.15 -48.57 13.03
N LYS A 245 -14.04 -49.29 12.92
CA LYS A 245 -13.70 -50.42 13.77
C LYS A 245 -12.42 -50.10 14.51
N TYR A 246 -12.52 -50.15 15.83
CA TYR A 246 -11.46 -49.80 16.76
C TYR A 246 -10.92 -51.06 17.41
N ASP A 247 -9.64 -51.33 17.19
CA ASP A 247 -8.86 -52.22 18.03
C ASP A 247 -8.29 -51.37 19.17
N TRP A 248 -8.84 -51.56 20.37
CA TRP A 248 -8.47 -50.79 21.56
C TRP A 248 -8.53 -51.68 22.81
N GLY A 249 -7.80 -51.27 23.84
CA GLY A 249 -7.78 -51.95 25.14
C GLY A 249 -7.33 -51.01 26.25
N TYR A 250 -6.84 -51.58 27.35
CA TYR A 250 -6.26 -50.81 28.45
C TYR A 250 -4.76 -51.10 28.56
N ASP A 251 -3.97 -50.08 28.85
CA ASP A 251 -2.56 -50.26 29.16
C ASP A 251 -2.36 -50.85 30.58
N SER A 252 -1.10 -51.09 30.96
CA SER A 252 -0.75 -51.64 32.27
C SER A 252 -1.13 -50.74 33.45
N ASN A 253 -1.46 -49.47 33.21
CA ASN A 253 -1.87 -48.49 34.20
C ASN A 253 -3.39 -48.27 34.22
N GLY A 254 -4.15 -49.01 33.39
CA GLY A 254 -5.59 -48.91 33.28
C GLY A 254 -6.08 -47.74 32.42
N TYR A 255 -5.20 -47.08 31.66
CA TYR A 255 -5.61 -46.06 30.70
C TYR A 255 -6.03 -46.69 29.38
N PRO A 256 -7.11 -46.21 28.76
CA PRO A 256 -7.55 -46.70 27.47
C PRO A 256 -6.49 -46.37 26.41
N LYS A 257 -6.18 -47.36 25.58
CA LYS A 257 -5.17 -47.29 24.52
C LYS A 257 -5.77 -47.77 23.21
N LEU A 258 -5.65 -46.93 22.18
CA LEU A 258 -5.99 -47.26 20.81
C LEU A 258 -4.82 -47.99 20.14
N ASN A 259 -5.05 -49.17 19.59
CA ASN A 259 -4.03 -49.95 18.87
C ASN A 259 -4.13 -49.76 17.35
N ASN A 260 -5.36 -49.76 16.80
CA ASN A 260 -5.58 -49.56 15.37
C ASN A 260 -6.99 -49.04 15.08
N ILE A 261 -7.12 -48.27 13.98
CA ILE A 261 -8.40 -47.84 13.42
C ILE A 261 -8.50 -48.44 12.02
N SER A 262 -9.62 -49.08 11.74
CA SER A 262 -9.96 -49.54 10.39
C SER A 262 -11.37 -49.11 10.02
N MET A 263 -11.63 -48.98 8.72
CA MET A 263 -12.97 -48.72 8.19
C MET A 263 -13.27 -49.79 7.14
N SER A 264 -14.53 -50.19 7.00
CA SER A 264 -14.92 -51.07 5.91
C SER A 264 -14.68 -50.39 4.57
N ARG A 265 -14.14 -51.14 3.60
CA ARG A 265 -13.87 -50.64 2.22
C ARG A 265 -15.12 -50.07 1.55
N PHE A 266 -16.30 -50.51 1.97
CA PHE A 266 -17.59 -50.01 1.52
C PHE A 266 -18.45 -49.63 2.72
N LEU A 267 -19.22 -48.55 2.58
CA LEU A 267 -20.11 -48.00 3.60
C LEU A 267 -21.49 -48.68 3.62
N ASP A 268 -21.82 -49.44 2.57
CA ASP A 268 -23.07 -50.16 2.39
C ASP A 268 -22.87 -51.67 2.30
N SER A 269 -23.91 -52.44 2.60
CA SER A 269 -23.90 -53.91 2.50
C SER A 269 -23.77 -54.41 1.06
N ASP A 270 -24.20 -53.60 0.10
CA ASP A 270 -24.23 -53.94 -1.33
C ASP A 270 -22.91 -53.61 -2.03
N ASN A 271 -21.91 -53.09 -1.29
CA ASN A 271 -20.59 -52.70 -1.76
C ASN A 271 -20.59 -51.68 -2.92
N THR A 272 -21.56 -50.78 -2.94
CA THR A 272 -21.71 -49.75 -3.97
C THR A 272 -21.08 -48.42 -3.60
N VAL A 273 -20.86 -48.15 -2.30
CA VAL A 273 -20.33 -46.89 -1.79
C VAL A 273 -18.95 -47.12 -1.18
N PRO A 274 -17.84 -46.89 -1.91
CA PRO A 274 -16.50 -47.08 -1.36
C PRO A 274 -16.23 -46.06 -0.25
N SER A 275 -15.52 -46.49 0.80
CA SER A 275 -14.96 -45.59 1.81
C SER A 275 -13.85 -44.76 1.17
N ALA A 276 -14.00 -43.44 1.15
CA ALA A 276 -12.96 -42.51 0.71
C ALA A 276 -12.23 -41.93 1.93
N ASP A 277 -10.91 -41.83 1.85
CA ASP A 277 -10.19 -40.92 2.72
C ASP A 277 -10.61 -39.51 2.31
N THR A 278 -11.15 -38.75 3.25
CA THR A 278 -11.53 -37.37 3.00
C THR A 278 -10.29 -36.52 3.29
N ASP A 279 -9.44 -36.37 2.28
CA ASP A 279 -8.56 -35.21 2.23
C ASP A 279 -9.49 -34.03 1.92
N TRP A 280 -9.86 -33.30 2.97
CA TRP A 280 -10.63 -32.07 2.79
C TRP A 280 -9.72 -31.08 2.04
N PHE A 281 -9.86 -31.08 0.71
CA PHE A 281 -9.18 -30.30 -0.34
C PHE A 281 -7.79 -30.76 -0.78
#